data_AF-A0AA91PZ17-F1
#
_entry.id   AF-A0AA91PZ17-F1
#
_cell.length_a   1.000
_cell.length_b   1.000
_cell.length_c   1.000
_cell.angle_alpha   90.00
_cell.angle_beta   90.00
_cell.angle_gamma   90.00
#
_symmetry.space_group_name_H-M   'P 1'
#
loop_
_entity.id
_entity.type
_entity.pdbx_description
1 polymer ?
#
loop_
_entity_poly.entity_id
_entity_poly.type
_entity_poly.pdbx_seq_one_letter_code
_entity_poly.pdbx_strand_id
1 'polypeptide(L)'
;MLRSSLSHAVSRSRSTSSLATLLSSAPERQVFEHIAQNATKMLQPPLVEQYLFRLLTQNNLNAATSLVHILYNANAKHYRLSNQFWSLLASSAATQAHHAAASLVFHEIVMPHTAVNEKNGFENPEVPFLLLPTALEQLALVFVHAGNAEAVEGLRHYFRRFYSNLGHRDVYETLNVASVESLAKKGDMEGALEKYVELAFKYRGHSSYKDPKDAIHSLKYASHRNYKQRQENIQKNLRSQKNQKYQDRFLFDPNIVYNKYTIPGGNYWSILDGSLRVADLPYFHALLRSHICKLIQEKHSVVDRLLSFISCHHHSLHRFVVAILCDLDCVEHAWAVMSKTPDLFPKLDAYVVYAGMDDFNYLFRALRQRLEISPSKDALEILASSHALVQQVAGDRPFPYSVRQSYLSALLASSSTGKHDVERTIATWSKDTFPKVLLDDHSYKRLQNLDIEAKNFCVVL
;
A
#
# COMPACT_ATOMS: atom_id res chain seq x y z
N MET A 1 -79.72 -5.38 8.39
CA MET A 1 -79.17 -4.99 9.70
C MET A 1 -78.36 -6.18 10.20
N LEU A 2 -77.04 -6.22 9.98
CA LEU A 2 -75.97 -5.56 10.75
C LEU A 2 -75.76 -6.15 12.15
N ARG A 3 -74.55 -6.72 12.33
CA ARG A 3 -73.74 -6.79 13.56
C ARG A 3 -74.28 -7.78 14.63
N SER A 4 -73.51 -8.59 15.33
CA SER A 4 -72.09 -8.54 15.70
C SER A 4 -71.66 -9.93 16.23
N SER A 5 -70.60 -10.51 15.67
CA SER A 5 -69.75 -11.50 16.36
C SER A 5 -68.47 -11.72 15.55
N LEU A 6 -67.75 -10.62 15.31
CA LEU A 6 -66.40 -10.59 14.77
C LEU A 6 -65.50 -9.86 15.79
N SER A 7 -65.18 -10.55 16.88
CA SER A 7 -64.09 -10.20 17.79
C SER A 7 -63.86 -11.39 18.71
N HIS A 8 -62.63 -11.89 18.76
CA HIS A 8 -62.14 -13.03 19.56
C HIS A 8 -62.25 -14.43 18.94
N ALA A 9 -61.50 -14.68 17.86
CA ALA A 9 -60.82 -15.96 17.65
C ALA A 9 -59.54 -15.84 16.79
N VAL A 10 -58.95 -14.65 16.69
CA VAL A 10 -57.59 -14.46 16.15
C VAL A 10 -56.64 -14.30 17.34
N SER A 11 -56.35 -15.39 18.04
CA SER A 11 -55.18 -15.43 18.90
C SER A 11 -54.85 -16.87 19.26
N ARG A 12 -53.55 -17.22 19.11
CA ARG A 12 -52.88 -18.43 19.63
C ARG A 12 -52.86 -19.66 18.72
N SER A 13 -52.23 -19.52 17.55
CA SER A 13 -51.51 -20.65 16.92
C SER A 13 -50.32 -20.18 16.05
N ARG A 14 -49.43 -19.34 16.59
CA ARG A 14 -48.04 -19.33 16.09
C ARG A 14 -47.23 -20.22 17.00
N SER A 15 -47.13 -21.48 16.63
CA SER A 15 -46.14 -22.40 17.19
C SER A 15 -44.79 -21.68 17.18
N THR A 16 -44.22 -21.41 18.35
CA THR A 16 -42.81 -21.04 18.47
C THR A 16 -42.00 -22.28 18.10
N SER A 17 -41.89 -22.54 16.79
CA SER A 17 -40.99 -23.54 16.24
C SER A 17 -39.60 -23.23 16.77
N SER A 18 -38.94 -24.21 17.37
CA SER A 18 -37.58 -24.02 17.86
C SER A 18 -36.67 -23.63 16.70
N LEU A 19 -35.66 -22.80 16.96
CA LEU A 19 -34.68 -22.40 15.94
C LEU A 19 -34.05 -23.62 15.25
N ALA A 20 -33.88 -24.73 15.99
CA ALA A 20 -33.40 -26.00 15.44
C ALA A 20 -34.33 -26.56 14.35
N THR A 21 -35.65 -26.52 14.55
CA THR A 21 -36.62 -26.96 13.53
C THR A 21 -36.58 -26.04 12.30
N LEU A 22 -36.53 -24.72 12.52
CA LEU A 22 -36.45 -23.77 11.41
C LEU A 22 -35.17 -23.94 10.58
N LEU A 23 -34.03 -24.17 11.22
CA LEU A 23 -32.77 -24.44 10.51
C LEU A 23 -32.80 -25.73 9.67
N SER A 24 -33.66 -26.68 9.99
CA SER A 24 -33.74 -27.94 9.22
C SER A 24 -34.61 -27.86 7.98
N SER A 25 -35.66 -27.03 8.01
CA SER A 25 -36.76 -27.15 7.04
C SER A 25 -37.33 -25.82 6.54
N ALA A 26 -36.97 -24.68 7.12
CA ALA A 26 -37.52 -23.39 6.73
C ALA A 26 -36.65 -22.70 5.67
N PRO A 27 -37.25 -21.88 4.77
CA PRO A 27 -36.50 -21.00 3.88
C PRO A 27 -35.60 -20.05 4.66
N GLU A 28 -34.40 -19.77 4.13
CA GLU A 28 -33.37 -18.90 4.75
C GLU A 28 -33.96 -17.57 5.25
N ARG A 29 -34.78 -16.89 4.43
CA ARG A 29 -35.44 -15.64 4.83
C ARG A 29 -36.26 -15.76 6.11
N GLN A 30 -36.99 -16.85 6.30
CA GLN A 30 -37.81 -17.07 7.50
C GLN A 30 -36.93 -17.33 8.72
N VAL A 31 -35.81 -18.03 8.56
CA VAL A 31 -34.83 -18.25 9.63
C VAL A 31 -34.20 -16.92 10.04
N PHE A 32 -33.79 -16.10 9.08
CA PHE A 32 -33.26 -14.75 9.34
C PHE A 32 -34.25 -13.89 10.12
N GLU A 33 -35.49 -13.76 9.63
CA GLU A 33 -36.54 -12.96 10.26
C GLU A 33 -36.84 -13.47 11.68
N HIS A 34 -36.87 -14.79 11.89
CA HIS A 34 -37.05 -15.36 13.21
C HIS A 34 -35.92 -15.00 14.18
N ILE A 35 -34.65 -15.12 13.77
CA ILE A 35 -33.51 -14.77 14.63
C ILE A 35 -33.56 -13.26 14.94
N ALA A 36 -33.72 -12.42 13.92
CA ALA A 36 -33.74 -10.97 14.06
C ALA A 36 -34.84 -10.47 15.03
N GLN A 37 -36.06 -11.02 14.92
CA GLN A 37 -37.20 -10.62 15.77
C GLN A 37 -37.09 -11.15 17.21
N ASN A 38 -36.32 -12.20 17.44
CA ASN A 38 -36.20 -12.86 18.74
C ASN A 38 -34.81 -12.70 19.37
N ALA A 39 -33.95 -11.83 18.85
CA ALA A 39 -32.60 -11.60 19.36
C ALA A 39 -32.58 -11.22 20.85
N THR A 40 -33.57 -10.47 21.34
CA THR A 40 -33.70 -10.11 22.77
C THR A 40 -34.15 -11.26 23.67
N LYS A 41 -34.65 -12.37 23.10
CA LYS A 41 -35.16 -13.52 23.84
C LYS A 41 -34.10 -14.59 24.13
N MET A 42 -32.81 -14.24 23.99
CA MET A 42 -31.67 -15.12 24.28
C MET A 42 -31.76 -16.48 23.57
N LEU A 43 -31.83 -16.45 22.24
CA LEU A 43 -31.76 -17.66 21.41
C LEU A 43 -30.45 -18.41 21.68
N GLN A 44 -30.45 -19.73 21.47
CA GLN A 44 -29.25 -20.55 21.70
C GLN A 44 -28.10 -20.12 20.76
N PRO A 45 -26.97 -19.62 21.29
CA PRO A 45 -25.88 -19.08 20.47
C PRO A 45 -25.32 -20.05 19.43
N PRO A 46 -25.13 -21.36 19.72
CA PRO A 46 -24.60 -22.30 18.72
C PRO A 46 -25.49 -22.46 17.48
N LEU A 47 -26.81 -22.39 17.64
CA LEU A 47 -27.76 -22.48 16.52
C LEU A 47 -27.77 -21.20 15.68
N VAL A 48 -27.64 -20.04 16.34
CA VAL A 48 -27.51 -18.76 15.66
C VAL A 48 -26.20 -18.69 14.88
N GLU A 49 -25.09 -19.16 15.47
CA GLU A 49 -23.79 -19.21 14.80
C GLU A 49 -23.78 -20.22 13.64
N GLN A 50 -24.44 -21.37 13.77
CA GLN A 50 -24.63 -22.31 12.66
C GLN A 50 -25.33 -21.63 11.48
N TYR A 51 -26.34 -20.80 11.73
CA TYR A 51 -27.00 -20.03 10.68
C TYR A 51 -26.09 -18.99 10.04
N LEU A 52 -25.33 -18.26 10.85
CA LEU A 52 -24.34 -17.31 10.36
C LEU A 52 -23.29 -17.98 9.45
N PHE A 53 -22.81 -19.18 9.78
CA PHE A 53 -21.95 -19.95 8.89
C PHE A 53 -22.62 -20.30 7.57
N ARG A 54 -23.92 -20.65 7.57
CA ARG A 54 -24.65 -20.89 6.32
C ARG A 54 -24.70 -19.65 5.43
N LEU A 55 -24.98 -18.49 6.01
CA LEU A 55 -24.96 -17.21 5.28
C LEU A 55 -23.58 -16.93 4.67
N LEU A 56 -22.49 -17.21 5.40
CA LEU A 56 -21.13 -17.08 4.86
C LEU A 56 -20.88 -18.06 3.71
N THR A 57 -21.27 -19.34 3.83
CA THR A 57 -21.10 -20.33 2.75
C THR A 57 -21.92 -20.00 1.50
N GLN A 58 -23.04 -19.29 1.66
CA GLN A 58 -23.87 -18.78 0.57
C GLN A 58 -23.36 -17.44 0.01
N ASN A 59 -22.22 -16.94 0.48
CA ASN A 59 -21.66 -15.63 0.16
C ASN A 59 -22.62 -14.46 0.43
N ASN A 60 -23.57 -14.61 1.36
CA ASN A 60 -24.51 -13.55 1.72
C ASN A 60 -23.96 -12.71 2.88
N LEU A 61 -22.88 -11.97 2.59
CA LEU A 61 -22.18 -11.14 3.58
C LEU A 61 -23.04 -10.02 4.15
N ASN A 62 -23.96 -9.45 3.36
CA ASN A 62 -24.90 -8.44 3.83
C ASN A 62 -25.78 -8.98 4.96
N ALA A 63 -26.43 -10.13 4.73
CA ALA A 63 -27.27 -10.75 5.76
C ALA A 63 -26.44 -11.15 6.99
N ALA A 64 -25.27 -11.76 6.80
CA ALA A 64 -24.40 -12.13 7.91
C ALA A 64 -24.01 -10.90 8.76
N THR A 65 -23.54 -9.84 8.12
CA THR A 65 -23.13 -8.58 8.77
C THR A 65 -24.30 -7.93 9.51
N SER A 66 -25.47 -7.79 8.87
CA SER A 66 -26.65 -7.22 9.50
C SER A 66 -27.11 -8.03 10.71
N LEU A 67 -27.10 -9.36 10.61
CA LEU A 67 -27.53 -10.21 11.70
C LEU A 67 -26.57 -10.13 12.90
N VAL A 68 -25.26 -10.10 12.66
CA VAL A 68 -24.28 -9.88 13.74
C VAL A 68 -24.53 -8.57 14.46
N HIS A 69 -24.77 -7.47 13.74
CA HIS A 69 -25.10 -6.19 14.36
C HIS A 69 -26.37 -6.26 15.22
N ILE A 70 -27.44 -6.91 14.72
CA ILE A 70 -28.69 -7.10 15.48
C ILE A 70 -28.43 -7.87 16.78
N LEU A 71 -27.66 -8.96 16.69
CA LEU A 71 -27.35 -9.82 17.84
C LEU A 71 -26.49 -9.09 18.89
N TYR A 72 -25.45 -8.38 18.45
CA TYR A 72 -24.52 -7.68 19.35
C TYR A 72 -25.20 -6.49 20.02
N ASN A 73 -26.05 -5.76 19.29
CA ASN A 73 -26.87 -4.69 19.86
C ASN A 73 -27.89 -5.23 20.89
N ALA A 74 -28.43 -6.44 20.67
CA ALA A 74 -29.34 -7.06 21.63
C ALA A 74 -28.61 -7.54 22.89
N ASN A 75 -27.52 -8.31 22.75
CA ASN A 75 -26.70 -8.79 23.86
C ASN A 75 -25.36 -9.38 23.37
N ALA A 76 -24.32 -8.54 23.23
CA ALA A 76 -22.98 -8.97 22.79
C ALA A 76 -22.32 -10.04 23.69
N LYS A 77 -22.61 -10.05 25.01
CA LYS A 77 -22.04 -11.05 25.92
C LYS A 77 -22.62 -12.44 25.69
N HIS A 78 -23.92 -12.52 25.38
CA HIS A 78 -24.63 -13.78 25.13
C HIS A 78 -24.30 -14.35 23.74
N TYR A 79 -24.28 -13.51 22.71
CA TYR A 79 -24.07 -13.94 21.32
C TYR A 79 -22.60 -13.93 20.89
N ARG A 80 -21.66 -14.20 21.80
CA ARG A 80 -20.24 -14.21 21.48
C ARG A 80 -19.94 -15.23 20.38
N LEU A 81 -19.42 -14.75 19.25
CA LEU A 81 -19.07 -15.59 18.10
C LEU A 81 -17.68 -16.20 18.26
N SER A 82 -17.49 -17.38 17.67
CA SER A 82 -16.24 -18.11 17.69
C SER A 82 -15.15 -17.42 16.86
N ASN A 83 -13.89 -17.70 17.20
CA ASN A 83 -12.73 -17.23 16.42
C ASN A 83 -12.77 -17.74 14.97
N GLN A 84 -13.36 -18.92 14.74
CA GLN A 84 -13.55 -19.50 13.42
C GLN A 84 -14.50 -18.66 12.57
N PHE A 85 -15.64 -18.24 13.14
CA PHE A 85 -16.57 -17.34 12.44
C PHE A 85 -15.88 -16.06 12.00
N TRP A 86 -15.17 -15.41 12.92
CA TRP A 86 -14.49 -14.15 12.63
C TRP A 86 -13.39 -14.28 11.58
N SER A 87 -12.64 -15.38 11.60
CA SER A 87 -11.61 -15.66 10.60
C SER A 87 -12.22 -15.87 9.21
N LEU A 88 -13.33 -16.60 9.11
CA LEU A 88 -14.05 -16.79 7.85
C LEU A 88 -14.70 -15.49 7.36
N LEU A 89 -15.30 -14.70 8.26
CA LEU A 89 -15.88 -13.40 7.90
C LEU A 89 -14.79 -12.44 7.38
N ALA A 90 -13.65 -12.34 8.05
CA ALA A 90 -12.53 -11.50 7.61
C ALA A 90 -12.01 -11.92 6.23
N SER A 91 -11.81 -13.22 6.01
CA SER A 91 -11.39 -13.75 4.71
C SER A 91 -12.44 -13.53 3.61
N SER A 92 -13.73 -13.71 3.92
CA SER A 92 -14.81 -13.50 2.95
C SER A 92 -14.99 -12.02 2.62
N ALA A 93 -14.89 -11.14 3.63
CA ALA A 93 -14.95 -9.69 3.44
C ALA A 93 -13.80 -9.19 2.55
N ALA A 94 -12.59 -9.70 2.78
CA ALA A 94 -11.42 -9.41 1.97
C ALA A 94 -11.57 -9.88 0.52
N THR A 95 -11.89 -11.16 0.31
CA THR A 95 -11.99 -11.76 -1.03
C THR A 95 -13.10 -11.15 -1.90
N GLN A 96 -14.19 -10.69 -1.29
CA GLN A 96 -15.31 -10.06 -1.98
C GLN A 96 -15.24 -8.52 -2.00
N ALA A 97 -14.15 -7.93 -1.49
CA ALA A 97 -14.00 -6.49 -1.29
C ALA A 97 -15.21 -5.85 -0.56
N HIS A 98 -15.80 -6.56 0.40
CA HIS A 98 -17.06 -6.18 1.02
C HIS A 98 -16.83 -5.24 2.22
N HIS A 99 -16.93 -3.94 1.97
CA HIS A 99 -16.61 -2.90 2.96
C HIS A 99 -17.36 -3.04 4.30
N ALA A 100 -18.68 -3.27 4.32
CA ALA A 100 -19.41 -3.31 5.59
C ALA A 100 -18.99 -4.49 6.50
N ALA A 101 -18.74 -5.66 5.92
CA ALA A 101 -18.21 -6.82 6.64
C ALA A 101 -16.77 -6.58 7.12
N ALA A 102 -15.94 -5.91 6.31
CA ALA A 102 -14.60 -5.50 6.71
C ALA A 102 -14.63 -4.49 7.88
N SER A 103 -15.53 -3.51 7.83
CA SER A 103 -15.76 -2.56 8.93
C SER A 103 -16.20 -3.26 10.21
N LEU A 104 -17.09 -4.26 10.11
CA LEU A 104 -17.50 -5.06 11.28
C LEU A 104 -16.31 -5.79 11.90
N VAL A 105 -15.48 -6.46 11.09
CA VAL A 105 -14.24 -7.12 11.57
C VAL A 105 -13.30 -6.12 12.23
N PHE A 106 -13.12 -4.95 11.62
CA PHE A 106 -12.29 -3.89 12.16
C PHE A 106 -12.79 -3.40 13.52
N HIS A 107 -14.07 -3.06 13.63
CA HIS A 107 -14.66 -2.52 14.84
C HIS A 107 -14.87 -3.55 15.95
N GLU A 108 -14.79 -4.85 15.68
CA GLU A 108 -14.96 -5.87 16.73
C GLU A 108 -13.63 -6.50 17.17
N ILE A 109 -12.62 -6.54 16.29
CA ILE A 109 -11.36 -7.26 16.57
C ILE A 109 -10.17 -6.30 16.65
N VAL A 110 -10.08 -5.37 15.70
CA VAL A 110 -8.92 -4.48 15.56
C VAL A 110 -9.04 -3.31 16.54
N MET A 111 -10.17 -2.61 16.49
CA MET A 111 -10.46 -1.44 17.30
C MET A 111 -11.92 -1.45 17.79
N PRO A 112 -12.20 -2.18 18.89
CA PRO A 112 -13.48 -2.14 19.58
C PRO A 112 -13.89 -0.74 19.98
N HIS A 113 -15.14 -0.37 19.74
CA HIS A 113 -15.71 0.89 20.23
C HIS A 113 -15.59 1.02 21.76
N THR A 114 -15.58 -0.10 22.48
CA THR A 114 -15.39 -0.16 23.93
C THR A 114 -13.96 0.13 24.38
N ALA A 115 -12.97 0.05 23.47
CA ALA A 115 -11.57 0.32 23.76
C ALA A 115 -11.18 1.79 23.57
N VAL A 116 -12.06 2.62 22.99
CA VAL A 116 -11.83 4.05 22.77
C VAL A 116 -11.98 4.81 24.10
N ASN A 117 -10.95 4.72 24.94
CA ASN A 117 -10.71 5.71 25.98
C ASN A 117 -9.65 6.69 25.46
N GLU A 118 -9.94 7.99 25.52
CA GLU A 118 -9.09 9.10 25.01
C GLU A 118 -7.62 9.05 25.46
N LYS A 119 -7.29 8.25 26.49
CA LYS A 119 -5.94 8.09 27.04
C LYS A 119 -5.09 6.98 26.41
N ASN A 120 -5.70 6.02 25.70
CA ASN A 120 -5.00 4.78 25.26
C ASN A 120 -4.87 4.64 23.72
N GLY A 121 -5.34 5.61 22.92
CA GLY A 121 -5.21 5.55 21.46
C GLY A 121 -5.83 4.29 20.82
N PHE A 122 -5.27 3.84 19.69
CA PHE A 122 -5.69 2.65 18.92
C PHE A 122 -5.49 1.29 19.63
N GLU A 123 -5.31 1.24 20.96
CA GLU A 123 -4.95 0.01 21.66
C GLU A 123 -6.17 -0.77 22.19
N ASN A 124 -6.53 -1.87 21.51
CA ASN A 124 -7.53 -2.83 22.02
C ASN A 124 -6.95 -3.72 23.14
N PRO A 125 -7.38 -3.60 24.42
CA PRO A 125 -6.87 -4.45 25.50
C PRO A 125 -7.38 -5.90 25.42
N GLU A 126 -8.48 -6.15 24.71
CA GLU A 126 -9.19 -7.42 24.67
C GLU A 126 -9.18 -7.99 23.24
N VAL A 127 -8.01 -8.44 22.78
CA VAL A 127 -7.89 -9.14 21.49
C VAL A 127 -8.07 -10.65 21.73
N PRO A 128 -9.23 -11.25 21.41
CA PRO A 128 -9.52 -12.65 21.75
C PRO A 128 -8.72 -13.65 20.90
N PHE A 129 -8.31 -13.25 19.70
CA PHE A 129 -7.46 -14.01 18.80
C PHE A 129 -6.79 -13.08 17.79
N LEU A 130 -5.75 -13.58 17.11
CA LEU A 130 -5.00 -12.80 16.13
C LEU A 130 -5.52 -13.03 14.70
N LEU A 131 -5.80 -11.94 13.98
CA LEU A 131 -6.08 -11.99 12.55
C LEU A 131 -4.79 -12.29 11.78
N LEU A 132 -4.84 -13.21 10.81
CA LEU A 132 -3.69 -13.53 9.96
C LEU A 132 -3.12 -12.27 9.28
N PRO A 133 -1.79 -12.14 9.14
CA PRO A 133 -1.17 -11.00 8.47
C PRO A 133 -1.73 -10.73 7.06
N THR A 134 -1.99 -11.78 6.29
CA THR A 134 -2.58 -11.70 4.94
C THR A 134 -4.02 -11.18 4.96
N ALA A 135 -4.79 -11.46 6.02
CA ALA A 135 -6.13 -10.88 6.19
C ALA A 135 -6.04 -9.38 6.49
N LEU A 136 -5.07 -8.94 7.29
CA LEU A 136 -4.84 -7.51 7.56
C LEU A 136 -4.49 -6.75 6.29
N GLU A 137 -3.61 -7.32 5.47
CA GLU A 137 -3.26 -6.79 4.16
C GLU A 137 -4.49 -6.61 3.27
N GLN A 138 -5.28 -7.67 3.09
CA GLN A 138 -6.44 -7.61 2.21
C GLN A 138 -7.53 -6.66 2.73
N LEU A 139 -7.77 -6.63 4.05
CA LEU A 139 -8.70 -5.66 4.66
C LEU A 139 -8.23 -4.22 4.42
N ALA A 140 -6.92 -3.95 4.49
CA ALA A 140 -6.38 -2.64 4.19
C ALA A 140 -6.67 -2.22 2.75
N LEU A 141 -6.57 -3.14 1.77
CA LEU A 141 -6.94 -2.85 0.37
C LEU A 141 -8.42 -2.51 0.22
N VAL A 142 -9.32 -3.20 0.93
CA VAL A 142 -10.75 -2.84 0.96
C VAL A 142 -10.96 -1.42 1.48
N PHE A 143 -10.27 -1.04 2.56
CA PHE A 143 -10.37 0.31 3.12
C PHE A 143 -9.71 1.38 2.25
N VAL A 144 -8.64 1.05 1.52
CA VAL A 144 -8.04 1.94 0.51
C VAL A 144 -9.06 2.31 -0.54
N HIS A 145 -9.78 1.34 -1.11
CA HIS A 145 -10.79 1.63 -2.14
C HIS A 145 -11.94 2.50 -1.62
N ALA A 146 -12.24 2.42 -0.32
CA ALA A 146 -13.22 3.26 0.35
C ALA A 146 -12.68 4.63 0.82
N GLY A 147 -11.37 4.89 0.70
CA GLY A 147 -10.73 6.10 1.23
C GLY A 147 -10.72 6.18 2.76
N ASN A 148 -10.84 5.04 3.46
CA ASN A 148 -10.90 4.97 4.92
C ASN A 148 -9.50 4.86 5.54
N ALA A 149 -8.79 5.99 5.57
CA ALA A 149 -7.42 6.05 6.09
C ALA A 149 -7.30 5.73 7.59
N GLU A 150 -8.33 6.03 8.39
CA GLU A 150 -8.34 5.73 9.83
C GLU A 150 -8.34 4.22 10.09
N ALA A 151 -9.15 3.47 9.35
CA ALA A 151 -9.16 2.01 9.45
C ALA A 151 -7.82 1.40 9.03
N VAL A 152 -7.19 1.93 7.98
CA VAL A 152 -5.84 1.50 7.56
C VAL A 152 -4.81 1.77 8.66
N GLU A 153 -4.87 2.93 9.32
CA GLU A 153 -3.96 3.23 10.43
C GLU A 153 -4.20 2.30 11.63
N GLY A 154 -5.46 2.02 11.96
CA GLY A 154 -5.79 1.02 12.99
C GLY A 154 -5.22 -0.37 12.68
N LEU A 155 -5.30 -0.82 11.41
CA LEU A 155 -4.67 -2.07 10.98
C LEU A 155 -3.14 -2.03 11.11
N ARG A 156 -2.50 -0.89 10.80
CA ARG A 156 -1.04 -0.71 11.00
C ARG A 156 -0.66 -0.80 12.47
N HIS A 157 -1.41 -0.16 13.36
CA HIS A 157 -1.19 -0.25 14.80
C HIS A 157 -1.35 -1.67 15.32
N TYR A 158 -2.41 -2.36 14.91
CA TYR A 158 -2.64 -3.76 15.24
C TYR A 158 -1.49 -4.65 14.74
N PHE A 159 -1.06 -4.47 13.48
CA PHE A 159 0.04 -5.23 12.92
C PHE A 159 1.34 -5.00 13.71
N ARG A 160 1.71 -3.74 13.96
CA ARG A 160 2.91 -3.39 14.71
C ARG A 160 2.93 -4.02 16.11
N ARG A 161 1.76 -4.11 16.75
CA ARG A 161 1.60 -4.69 18.08
C ARG A 161 1.84 -6.21 18.10
N PHE A 162 1.33 -6.95 17.12
CA PHE A 162 1.32 -8.42 17.18
C PHE A 162 2.34 -9.09 16.24
N TYR A 163 2.80 -8.39 15.20
CA TYR A 163 3.59 -8.98 14.13
C TYR A 163 4.92 -8.26 13.90
N SER A 164 5.94 -9.06 13.55
CA SER A 164 7.27 -8.58 13.21
C SER A 164 7.27 -7.94 11.82
N ASN A 165 7.64 -6.65 11.72
CA ASN A 165 7.82 -5.99 10.42
C ASN A 165 8.89 -6.68 9.55
N LEU A 166 9.93 -7.25 10.17
CA LEU A 166 10.98 -7.99 9.46
C LEU A 166 10.56 -9.43 9.09
N GLY A 167 9.70 -10.06 9.90
CA GLY A 167 9.18 -11.41 9.63
C GLY A 167 8.04 -11.43 8.60
N HIS A 168 7.33 -10.31 8.44
CA HIS A 168 6.22 -10.14 7.51
C HIS A 168 6.43 -8.87 6.68
N ARG A 169 7.53 -8.81 5.93
CA ARG A 169 7.96 -7.62 5.17
C ARG A 169 6.93 -7.20 4.13
N ASP A 170 6.36 -8.16 3.41
CA ASP A 170 5.38 -7.89 2.35
C ASP A 170 4.11 -7.25 2.92
N VAL A 171 3.58 -7.81 4.01
CA VAL A 171 2.42 -7.22 4.72
C VAL A 171 2.76 -5.85 5.30
N TYR A 172 3.97 -5.69 5.85
CA TYR A 172 4.45 -4.39 6.33
C TYR A 172 4.49 -3.38 5.19
N GLU A 173 5.02 -3.74 4.03
CA GLU A 173 5.05 -2.90 2.83
C GLU A 173 3.63 -2.51 2.40
N THR A 174 2.74 -3.49 2.18
CA THR A 174 1.38 -3.25 1.72
C THR A 174 0.61 -2.34 2.69
N LEU A 175 0.76 -2.52 4.00
CA LEU A 175 0.10 -1.65 4.99
C LEU A 175 0.63 -0.20 4.95
N ASN A 176 1.91 0.02 4.68
CA ASN A 176 2.44 1.38 4.54
C ASN A 176 2.04 2.01 3.19
N VAL A 177 1.99 1.23 2.11
CA VAL A 177 1.46 1.64 0.79
C VAL A 177 -0.01 2.04 0.93
N ALA A 178 -0.82 1.20 1.58
CA ALA A 178 -2.23 1.45 1.83
C ALA A 178 -2.49 2.75 2.62
N SER A 179 -1.57 3.15 3.51
CA SER A 179 -1.69 4.41 4.26
C SER A 179 -1.61 5.62 3.32
N VAL A 180 -0.68 5.61 2.36
CA VAL A 180 -0.57 6.67 1.34
C VAL A 180 -1.78 6.63 0.41
N GLU A 181 -2.13 5.45 -0.09
CA GLU A 181 -3.19 5.26 -1.09
C GLU A 181 -4.58 5.59 -0.55
N SER A 182 -4.87 5.29 0.72
CA SER A 182 -6.18 5.63 1.33
C SER A 182 -6.36 7.14 1.52
N LEU A 183 -5.32 7.87 1.94
CA LEU A 183 -5.34 9.33 2.03
C LEU A 183 -5.44 9.96 0.63
N ALA A 184 -4.67 9.42 -0.33
CA ALA A 184 -4.74 9.87 -1.71
C ALA A 184 -6.13 9.65 -2.32
N LYS A 185 -6.75 8.50 -2.07
CA LYS A 185 -8.12 8.17 -2.51
C LYS A 185 -9.16 9.11 -1.89
N LYS A 186 -8.97 9.54 -0.64
CA LYS A 186 -9.79 10.54 0.04
C LYS A 186 -9.59 11.95 -0.52
N GLY A 187 -8.51 12.20 -1.27
CA GLY A 187 -8.13 13.50 -1.81
C GLY A 187 -7.33 14.37 -0.82
N ASP A 188 -6.82 13.78 0.25
CA ASP A 188 -6.00 14.46 1.26
C ASP A 188 -4.54 14.52 0.80
N MET A 189 -4.17 15.61 0.12
CA MET A 189 -2.85 15.79 -0.47
C MET A 189 -1.75 15.94 0.58
N GLU A 190 -1.99 16.73 1.62
CA GLU A 190 -1.00 17.01 2.67
C GLU A 190 -0.72 15.73 3.47
N GLY A 191 -1.76 15.04 3.92
CA GLY A 191 -1.61 13.76 4.63
C GLY A 191 -0.96 12.69 3.76
N ALA A 192 -1.35 12.59 2.48
CA ALA A 192 -0.75 11.62 1.56
C ALA A 192 0.75 11.91 1.32
N LEU A 193 1.15 13.17 1.20
CA LEU A 193 2.55 13.57 1.07
C LEU A 193 3.35 13.24 2.32
N GLU A 194 2.83 13.53 3.51
CA GLU A 194 3.48 13.19 4.78
C GLU A 194 3.72 11.67 4.87
N LYS A 195 2.69 10.86 4.62
CA LYS A 195 2.81 9.40 4.64
C LYS A 195 3.69 8.86 3.52
N TYR A 196 3.72 9.51 2.37
CA TYR A 196 4.63 9.17 1.29
C TYR A 196 6.09 9.37 1.71
N VAL A 197 6.41 10.50 2.36
CA VAL A 197 7.77 10.76 2.85
C VAL A 197 8.17 9.71 3.90
N GLU A 198 7.28 9.38 4.85
CA GLU A 198 7.51 8.28 5.79
C GLU A 198 7.73 6.93 5.10
N LEU A 199 6.99 6.65 4.02
CA LEU A 199 7.12 5.42 3.23
C LEU A 199 8.46 5.40 2.50
N ALA A 200 8.87 6.50 1.89
CA ALA A 200 10.11 6.61 1.14
C ALA A 200 11.32 6.23 2.03
N PHE A 201 11.39 6.77 3.25
CA PHE A 201 12.47 6.44 4.19
C PHE A 201 12.54 4.95 4.59
N LYS A 202 11.46 4.18 4.44
CA LYS A 202 11.43 2.74 4.79
C LYS A 202 12.14 1.86 3.75
N TYR A 203 12.38 2.38 2.55
CA TYR A 203 13.12 1.70 1.48
C TYR A 203 14.60 2.06 1.50
N ARG A 204 15.45 1.05 1.27
CA ARG A 204 16.91 1.26 1.18
C ARG A 204 17.30 2.11 -0.02
N GLY A 205 16.63 1.96 -1.16
CA GLY A 205 16.91 2.69 -2.39
C GLY A 205 16.61 4.19 -2.34
N HIS A 206 16.08 4.68 -1.23
CA HIS A 206 15.79 6.09 -0.95
C HIS A 206 16.64 6.65 0.19
N SER A 207 17.62 5.87 0.66
CA SER A 207 18.51 6.23 1.77
C SER A 207 19.96 6.15 1.32
N SER A 208 20.87 6.82 2.02
CA SER A 208 22.31 6.67 1.78
C SER A 208 22.69 5.18 1.83
N TYR A 209 23.51 4.74 0.88
CA TYR A 209 23.91 3.34 0.77
C TYR A 209 24.51 2.82 2.08
N LYS A 210 24.03 1.65 2.51
CA LYS A 210 24.56 0.87 3.63
C LYS A 210 24.55 -0.60 3.24
N ASP A 211 25.56 -1.36 3.66
CA ASP A 211 25.62 -2.80 3.35
C ASP A 211 24.35 -3.52 3.89
N PRO A 212 23.63 -4.29 3.06
CA PRO A 212 22.48 -5.08 3.49
C PRO A 212 22.74 -5.98 4.70
N LYS A 213 23.96 -6.52 4.85
CA LYS A 213 24.35 -7.37 5.97
C LYS A 213 24.39 -6.58 7.28
N ASP A 214 24.94 -5.37 7.24
CA ASP A 214 24.98 -4.46 8.39
C ASP A 214 23.57 -4.04 8.80
N ALA A 215 22.68 -3.82 7.82
CA ALA A 215 21.29 -3.53 8.08
C ALA A 215 20.57 -4.67 8.79
N ILE A 216 20.70 -5.92 8.31
CA ILE A 216 20.07 -7.08 8.95
C ILE A 216 20.61 -7.28 10.37
N HIS A 217 21.93 -7.19 10.55
CA HIS A 217 22.55 -7.33 11.86
C HIS A 217 22.04 -6.24 12.83
N SER A 218 22.03 -4.98 12.38
CA SER A 218 21.59 -3.83 13.18
C SER A 218 20.11 -3.90 13.54
N LEU A 219 19.25 -4.34 12.61
CA LEU A 219 17.82 -4.54 12.85
C LEU A 219 17.58 -5.64 13.90
N LYS A 220 18.28 -6.78 13.78
CA LYS A 220 18.21 -7.87 14.76
C LYS A 220 18.71 -7.43 16.13
N TYR A 221 19.82 -6.70 16.17
CA TYR A 221 20.39 -6.15 17.39
C TYR A 221 19.43 -5.14 18.06
N ALA A 222 18.84 -4.23 17.29
CA ALA A 222 17.85 -3.26 17.78
C ALA A 222 16.61 -3.96 18.34
N SER A 223 16.08 -4.96 17.63
CA SER A 223 14.95 -5.78 18.08
C SER A 223 15.25 -6.46 19.42
N HIS A 224 16.42 -7.10 19.54
CA HIS A 224 16.85 -7.76 20.77
C HIS A 224 17.03 -6.80 21.94
N ARG A 225 17.65 -5.63 21.69
CA ARG A 225 17.84 -4.60 22.72
C ARG A 225 16.51 -4.05 23.23
N ASN A 226 15.58 -3.75 22.31
CA ASN A 226 14.25 -3.27 22.66
C ASN A 226 13.41 -4.35 23.38
N TYR A 227 13.60 -5.64 23.04
CA TYR A 227 13.02 -6.75 23.79
C TYR A 227 13.54 -6.79 25.25
N LYS A 228 14.87 -6.73 25.45
CA LYS A 228 15.47 -6.72 26.80
C LYS A 228 15.00 -5.52 27.63
N GLN A 229 15.03 -4.31 27.05
CA GLN A 229 14.58 -3.10 27.73
C GLN A 229 13.10 -3.21 28.16
N ARG A 230 12.26 -3.83 27.32
CA ARG A 230 10.86 -4.09 27.68
C ARG A 230 10.74 -5.09 28.83
N GLN A 231 11.50 -6.19 28.79
CA GLN A 231 11.50 -7.17 29.87
C GLN A 231 11.90 -6.52 31.20
N GLU A 232 12.91 -5.66 31.19
CA GLU A 232 13.34 -4.87 32.35
C GLU A 232 12.24 -3.91 32.82
N ASN A 233 11.58 -3.20 31.90
CA ASN A 233 10.47 -2.31 32.23
C ASN A 233 9.29 -3.07 32.86
N ILE A 234 8.90 -4.22 32.31
CA ILE A 234 7.85 -5.09 32.86
C ILE A 234 8.25 -5.55 34.28
N GLN A 235 9.49 -6.01 34.46
CA GLN A 235 9.97 -6.44 35.78
C GLN A 235 9.98 -5.29 36.79
N LYS A 236 10.43 -4.09 36.39
CA LYS A 236 10.38 -2.88 37.24
C LYS A 236 8.94 -2.54 37.61
N ASN A 237 8.01 -2.57 36.65
CA ASN A 237 6.60 -2.29 36.88
C ASN A 237 5.97 -3.27 37.87
N LEU A 238 6.23 -4.58 37.72
CA LEU A 238 5.74 -5.61 38.64
C LEU A 238 6.32 -5.46 40.05
N ARG A 239 7.56 -4.96 40.19
CA ARG A 239 8.18 -4.68 41.49
C ARG A 239 7.61 -3.41 42.13
N SER A 240 7.38 -2.35 41.36
CA SER A 240 6.80 -1.09 41.84
C SER A 240 5.33 -1.24 42.24
N GLN A 241 4.54 -2.07 41.54
CA GLN A 241 3.15 -2.37 41.95
C GLN A 241 3.07 -3.13 43.29
N LYS A 242 4.06 -3.96 43.62
CA LYS A 242 4.14 -4.63 44.93
C LYS A 242 4.51 -3.67 46.06
N ASN A 243 5.20 -2.58 45.75
CA ASN A 243 5.59 -1.53 46.70
C ASN A 243 4.69 -0.30 46.49
N GLN A 244 3.42 -0.37 46.90
CA GLN A 244 2.38 0.68 46.75
C GLN A 244 2.71 2.08 47.33
N LYS A 245 3.95 2.36 47.74
CA LYS A 245 4.36 3.62 48.38
C LYS A 245 5.00 4.66 47.47
N TYR A 246 5.30 4.36 46.20
CA TYR A 246 5.94 5.33 45.31
C TYR A 246 5.05 5.67 44.11
N GLN A 247 4.39 6.83 44.18
CA GLN A 247 3.74 7.51 43.05
C GLN A 247 4.76 8.20 42.13
N ASP A 248 5.86 7.54 41.76
CA ASP A 248 6.75 8.07 40.75
C ASP A 248 6.11 7.89 39.36
N ARG A 249 5.38 8.92 38.94
CA ARG A 249 4.69 9.01 37.63
C ARG A 249 5.62 8.86 36.42
N PHE A 250 6.95 8.87 36.62
CA PHE A 250 7.95 8.81 35.56
C PHE A 250 8.45 7.39 35.22
N LEU A 251 8.05 6.35 35.97
CA LEU A 251 8.44 4.95 35.70
C LEU A 251 7.38 4.14 34.93
N PHE A 252 6.19 4.70 34.73
CA PHE A 252 5.09 4.03 34.05
C PHE A 252 5.02 4.46 32.58
N ASP A 253 5.55 3.64 31.69
CA ASP A 253 5.26 3.70 30.25
C ASP A 253 4.31 2.54 29.88
N PRO A 254 2.99 2.81 29.74
CA PRO A 254 2.02 1.79 29.34
C PRO A 254 2.14 1.44 27.85
N ASN A 255 2.80 2.27 27.04
CA ASN A 255 2.81 2.15 25.59
C ASN A 255 3.86 1.12 25.17
N ILE A 256 3.47 -0.15 25.18
CA ILE A 256 4.34 -1.23 24.74
C ILE A 256 4.41 -1.23 23.21
N VAL A 257 5.41 -0.54 22.65
CA VAL A 257 5.68 -0.57 21.22
C VAL A 257 6.41 -1.87 20.85
N TYR A 258 5.68 -2.89 20.37
CA TYR A 258 6.25 -4.13 19.82
C TYR A 258 7.01 -3.85 18.52
N ASN A 259 8.04 -4.66 18.24
CA ASN A 259 8.78 -4.64 16.97
C ASN A 259 9.45 -3.29 16.63
N LYS A 260 10.02 -2.62 17.64
CA LYS A 260 10.85 -1.44 17.43
C LYS A 260 12.23 -1.87 16.89
N TYR A 261 12.50 -1.51 15.63
CA TYR A 261 13.78 -1.77 14.96
C TYR A 261 14.75 -0.57 15.01
N THR A 262 14.42 0.42 15.85
CA THR A 262 15.22 1.62 16.06
C THR A 262 15.68 1.69 17.51
N ILE A 263 16.92 2.10 17.71
CA ILE A 263 17.48 2.38 19.03
C ILE A 263 17.39 3.90 19.24
N PRO A 264 16.96 4.41 20.41
CA PRO A 264 17.02 5.84 20.71
C PRO A 264 18.44 6.40 20.46
N GLY A 265 18.55 7.47 19.67
CA GLY A 265 19.83 8.06 19.27
C GLY A 265 20.65 7.26 18.24
N GLY A 266 20.15 6.09 17.81
CA GLY A 266 20.78 5.27 16.78
C GLY A 266 20.27 5.59 15.37
N ASN A 267 21.06 5.21 14.36
CA ASN A 267 20.67 5.36 12.96
C ASN A 267 19.42 4.53 12.64
N TYR A 268 18.52 5.09 11.83
CA TYR A 268 17.43 4.32 11.22
C TYR A 268 18.00 3.34 10.18
N TRP A 269 17.45 2.13 10.18
CA TRP A 269 17.77 1.06 9.23
C TRP A 269 16.50 0.69 8.47
N SER A 270 16.53 0.87 7.16
CA SER A 270 15.43 0.57 6.26
C SER A 270 15.16 -0.94 6.22
N ILE A 271 13.88 -1.29 6.40
CA ILE A 271 13.41 -2.67 6.42
C ILE A 271 13.08 -3.14 4.99
N LEU A 272 12.66 -2.26 4.10
CA LEU A 272 12.29 -2.60 2.72
C LEU A 272 13.50 -2.49 1.78
N ASP A 273 13.63 -3.46 0.88
CA ASP A 273 14.66 -3.46 -0.16
C ASP A 273 14.13 -2.75 -1.41
N GLY A 274 15.02 -2.38 -2.33
CA GLY A 274 14.64 -1.72 -3.58
C GLY A 274 14.19 -0.28 -3.39
N SER A 275 13.35 0.20 -4.30
CA SER A 275 12.80 1.56 -4.30
C SER A 275 11.33 1.55 -4.72
N LEU A 276 10.57 2.51 -4.19
CA LEU A 276 9.14 2.68 -4.45
C LEU A 276 8.87 3.12 -5.90
N ARG A 277 8.14 2.33 -6.70
CA ARG A 277 7.82 2.65 -8.09
C ARG A 277 6.54 3.46 -8.19
N VAL A 278 6.35 4.19 -9.29
CA VAL A 278 5.12 4.96 -9.55
C VAL A 278 3.88 4.05 -9.57
N ALA A 279 4.03 2.86 -10.16
CA ALA A 279 2.97 1.86 -10.24
C ALA A 279 2.53 1.28 -8.88
N ASP A 280 3.38 1.39 -7.85
CA ASP A 280 3.04 0.91 -6.51
C ASP A 280 2.05 1.85 -5.79
N LEU A 281 1.84 3.08 -6.31
CA LEU A 281 0.99 4.13 -5.72
C LEU A 281 0.05 4.81 -6.74
N PRO A 282 -0.95 4.10 -7.29
CA PRO A 282 -1.81 4.62 -8.36
C PRO A 282 -2.73 5.78 -7.94
N TYR A 283 -3.36 5.75 -6.77
CA TYR A 283 -4.22 6.86 -6.32
C TYR A 283 -3.38 8.08 -5.96
N PHE A 284 -2.21 7.90 -5.36
CA PHE A 284 -1.29 9.00 -5.10
C PHE A 284 -0.78 9.63 -6.39
N HIS A 285 -0.42 8.82 -7.40
CA HIS A 285 -0.05 9.32 -8.72
C HIS A 285 -1.17 10.16 -9.37
N ALA A 286 -2.43 9.70 -9.29
CA ALA A 286 -3.58 10.43 -9.81
C ALA A 286 -3.84 11.76 -9.06
N LEU A 287 -3.68 11.76 -7.74
CA LEU A 287 -3.82 12.96 -6.91
C LEU A 287 -2.70 13.97 -7.22
N LEU A 288 -1.45 13.50 -7.29
CA LEU A 288 -0.30 14.31 -7.69
C LEU A 288 -0.47 14.87 -9.11
N ARG A 289 -0.98 14.09 -10.06
CA ARG A 289 -1.25 14.56 -11.43
C ARG A 289 -2.17 15.76 -11.41
N SER A 290 -3.26 15.66 -10.63
CA SER A 290 -4.23 16.75 -10.48
C SER A 290 -3.60 18.00 -9.85
N HIS A 291 -2.68 17.82 -8.90
CA HIS A 291 -1.93 18.92 -8.28
C HIS A 291 -0.93 19.56 -9.26
N ILE A 292 -0.14 18.75 -9.97
CA ILE A 292 0.86 19.22 -10.94
C ILE A 292 0.20 19.95 -12.11
N CYS A 293 -0.95 19.49 -12.61
CA CYS A 293 -1.71 20.22 -13.63
C CYS A 293 -2.06 21.66 -13.18
N LYS A 294 -2.40 21.85 -11.89
CA LYS A 294 -2.64 23.19 -11.34
C LYS A 294 -1.34 24.01 -11.29
N LEU A 295 -0.25 23.39 -10.81
CA LEU A 295 1.06 24.04 -10.76
C LEU A 295 1.58 24.45 -12.15
N ILE A 296 1.23 23.74 -13.23
CA ILE A 296 1.61 24.12 -14.60
C ILE A 296 0.86 25.38 -15.05
N GLN A 297 -0.41 25.54 -14.64
CA GLN A 297 -1.27 26.66 -15.06
C GLN A 297 -0.96 27.98 -14.33
N GLU A 298 -0.22 27.93 -13.22
CA GLU A 298 0.15 29.12 -12.45
C GLU A 298 1.18 30.00 -13.18
N LYS A 299 1.09 31.32 -12.97
CA LYS A 299 2.10 32.29 -13.47
C LYS A 299 3.46 32.00 -12.84
N HIS A 300 4.59 32.25 -13.52
CA HIS A 300 5.99 31.94 -13.14
C HIS A 300 6.54 30.59 -13.68
N SER A 301 7.84 30.38 -13.49
CA SER A 301 8.59 29.20 -13.95
C SER A 301 8.04 27.92 -13.36
N VAL A 302 7.49 27.06 -14.22
CA VAL A 302 6.95 25.74 -13.86
C VAL A 302 8.04 24.85 -13.26
N VAL A 303 9.23 24.85 -13.86
CA VAL A 303 10.35 24.00 -13.42
C VAL A 303 10.77 24.35 -12.00
N ASP A 304 10.90 25.64 -11.66
CA ASP A 304 11.36 26.06 -10.34
C ASP A 304 10.34 25.73 -9.24
N ARG A 305 9.04 25.83 -9.53
CA ARG A 305 7.98 25.38 -8.62
C ARG A 305 8.05 23.89 -8.35
N LEU A 306 8.22 23.08 -9.40
CA LEU A 306 8.30 21.63 -9.27
C LEU A 306 9.56 21.20 -8.51
N LEU A 307 10.70 21.84 -8.78
CA LEU A 307 11.94 21.62 -8.02
C LEU A 307 11.79 22.03 -6.55
N SER A 308 11.15 23.17 -6.27
CA SER A 308 10.83 23.59 -4.90
C SER A 308 9.93 22.56 -4.21
N PHE A 309 8.87 22.11 -4.88
CA PHE A 309 7.97 21.08 -4.37
C PHE A 309 8.70 19.77 -4.03
N ILE A 310 9.60 19.29 -4.89
CA ILE A 310 10.43 18.11 -4.63
C ILE A 310 11.36 18.36 -3.42
N SER A 311 12.03 19.52 -3.39
CA SER A 311 13.01 19.86 -2.34
C SER A 311 12.41 19.95 -0.94
N CYS A 312 11.16 20.43 -0.83
CA CYS A 312 10.46 20.55 0.44
C CYS A 312 10.00 19.22 1.04
N HIS A 313 9.99 18.14 0.25
CA HIS A 313 9.49 16.84 0.67
C HIS A 313 10.61 15.78 0.67
N HIS A 314 10.80 15.09 -0.44
CA HIS A 314 11.77 14.01 -0.55
C HIS A 314 12.22 13.84 -2.01
N HIS A 315 13.52 13.61 -2.24
CA HIS A 315 14.11 13.49 -3.58
C HIS A 315 13.41 12.45 -4.46
N SER A 316 12.95 11.33 -3.87
CA SER A 316 12.26 10.28 -4.63
C SER A 316 10.96 10.77 -5.29
N LEU A 317 10.34 11.86 -4.81
CA LEU A 317 9.12 12.43 -5.40
C LEU A 317 9.32 12.88 -6.85
N HIS A 318 10.56 13.22 -7.24
CA HIS A 318 10.86 13.65 -8.61
C HIS A 318 10.42 12.59 -9.65
N ARG A 319 10.46 11.29 -9.33
CA ARG A 319 10.02 10.23 -10.26
C ARG A 319 8.55 10.33 -10.62
N PHE A 320 7.70 10.66 -9.64
CA PHE A 320 6.28 10.86 -9.87
C PHE A 320 6.07 12.12 -10.69
N VAL A 321 6.80 13.20 -10.39
CA VAL A 321 6.74 14.45 -11.16
C VAL A 321 7.15 14.22 -12.61
N VAL A 322 8.27 13.54 -12.86
CA VAL A 322 8.78 13.21 -14.20
C VAL A 322 7.80 12.33 -14.95
N ALA A 323 7.27 11.26 -14.33
CA ALA A 323 6.28 10.39 -14.93
C ALA A 323 5.01 11.17 -15.34
N ILE A 324 4.50 12.03 -14.45
CA ILE A 324 3.32 12.86 -14.71
C ILE A 324 3.56 13.83 -15.86
N LEU A 325 4.71 14.52 -15.89
CA LEU A 325 5.05 15.44 -16.98
C LEU A 325 5.18 14.72 -18.33
N CYS A 326 5.77 13.52 -18.32
CA CYS A 326 5.84 12.65 -19.50
C CYS A 326 4.44 12.26 -19.98
N ASP A 327 3.55 11.84 -19.07
CA ASP A 327 2.15 11.51 -19.38
C ASP A 327 1.28 12.74 -19.78
N LEU A 328 1.82 13.95 -19.65
CA LEU A 328 1.19 15.22 -20.06
C LEU A 328 1.85 15.80 -21.33
N ASP A 329 2.72 15.05 -22.00
CA ASP A 329 3.53 15.50 -23.15
C ASP A 329 4.37 16.77 -22.88
N CYS A 330 4.75 16.97 -21.62
CA CYS A 330 5.59 18.09 -21.17
C CYS A 330 7.07 17.64 -21.04
N VAL A 331 7.60 17.00 -22.10
CA VAL A 331 8.90 16.30 -22.07
C VAL A 331 10.07 17.23 -21.73
N GLU A 332 10.05 18.48 -22.21
CA GLU A 332 11.06 19.49 -21.91
C GLU A 332 11.11 19.82 -20.41
N HIS A 333 9.94 19.95 -19.79
CA HIS A 333 9.83 20.18 -18.35
C HIS A 333 10.27 18.94 -17.56
N ALA A 334 9.89 17.75 -18.03
CA ALA A 334 10.31 16.49 -17.41
C ALA A 334 11.84 16.37 -17.40
N TRP A 335 12.48 16.64 -18.54
CA TRP A 335 13.93 16.65 -18.66
C TRP A 335 14.57 17.71 -17.78
N ALA A 336 14.07 18.95 -17.80
CA ALA A 336 14.63 20.04 -17.00
C ALA A 336 14.53 19.80 -15.48
N VAL A 337 13.43 19.21 -15.00
CA VAL A 337 13.29 18.81 -13.60
C VAL A 337 14.27 17.68 -13.29
N MET A 338 14.31 16.65 -14.13
CA MET A 338 15.18 15.49 -13.94
C MET A 338 16.66 15.90 -13.86
N SER A 339 17.15 16.68 -14.83
CA SER A 339 18.56 17.09 -14.90
C SER A 339 19.01 17.99 -13.75
N LYS A 340 18.10 18.79 -13.18
CA LYS A 340 18.38 19.72 -12.07
C LYS A 340 18.16 19.10 -10.68
N THR A 341 17.50 17.95 -10.58
CA THR A 341 17.20 17.32 -9.29
C THR A 341 18.46 16.96 -8.48
N PRO A 342 19.56 16.43 -9.08
CA PRO A 342 20.78 16.13 -8.32
C PRO A 342 21.38 17.35 -7.60
N ASP A 343 21.28 18.54 -8.19
CA ASP A 343 21.82 19.78 -7.63
C ASP A 343 21.11 20.19 -6.33
N LEU A 344 19.84 19.80 -6.16
CA LEU A 344 19.08 20.00 -4.92
C LEU A 344 19.56 19.09 -3.78
N PHE A 345 20.22 17.98 -4.13
CA PHE A 345 20.59 16.91 -3.20
C PHE A 345 22.06 16.48 -3.36
N PRO A 346 23.04 17.39 -3.24
CA PRO A 346 24.44 17.14 -3.60
C PRO A 346 25.15 16.10 -2.73
N LYS A 347 24.56 15.71 -1.60
CA LYS A 347 25.09 14.68 -0.69
C LYS A 347 24.59 13.27 -1.01
N LEU A 348 23.64 13.14 -1.94
CA LEU A 348 23.09 11.86 -2.38
C LEU A 348 23.77 11.42 -3.68
N ASP A 349 24.15 10.15 -3.76
CA ASP A 349 24.66 9.55 -5.00
C ASP A 349 23.58 9.68 -6.10
N ALA A 350 23.95 10.19 -7.28
CA ALA A 350 23.03 10.38 -8.39
C ALA A 350 22.33 9.07 -8.80
N TYR A 351 22.98 7.92 -8.64
CA TYR A 351 22.37 6.62 -8.85
C TYR A 351 21.20 6.36 -7.90
N VAL A 352 21.31 6.81 -6.64
CA VAL A 352 20.20 6.73 -5.65
C VAL A 352 19.10 7.71 -6.02
N VAL A 353 19.47 8.95 -6.38
CA VAL A 353 18.51 9.97 -6.82
C VAL A 353 17.62 9.42 -7.94
N TYR A 354 18.22 8.83 -8.98
CA TYR A 354 17.52 8.28 -10.14
C TYR A 354 17.03 6.83 -9.99
N ALA A 355 16.90 6.31 -8.76
CA ALA A 355 16.35 4.98 -8.51
C ALA A 355 17.09 3.81 -9.19
N GLY A 356 18.41 3.92 -9.38
CA GLY A 356 19.14 2.96 -10.21
C GLY A 356 18.88 3.12 -11.71
N MET A 357 18.58 4.35 -12.13
CA MET A 357 18.27 4.79 -13.49
C MET A 357 16.88 4.40 -14.03
N ASP A 358 16.02 3.77 -13.22
CA ASP A 358 14.68 3.38 -13.67
C ASP A 358 13.81 4.59 -14.06
N ASP A 359 14.08 5.77 -13.49
CA ASP A 359 13.33 7.00 -13.76
C ASP A 359 13.50 7.48 -15.22
N PHE A 360 14.59 7.10 -15.90
CA PHE A 360 14.80 7.41 -17.32
C PHE A 360 13.83 6.66 -18.25
N ASN A 361 13.22 5.55 -17.80
CA ASN A 361 12.25 4.83 -18.62
C ASN A 361 11.03 5.68 -18.95
N TYR A 362 10.58 6.55 -18.04
CA TYR A 362 9.44 7.45 -18.30
C TYR A 362 9.78 8.44 -19.41
N LEU A 363 10.97 9.05 -19.32
CA LEU A 363 11.45 10.01 -20.30
C LEU A 363 11.63 9.38 -21.69
N PHE A 364 12.29 8.23 -21.77
CA PHE A 364 12.53 7.56 -23.05
C PHE A 364 11.23 7.08 -23.72
N ARG A 365 10.25 6.60 -22.94
CA ARG A 365 8.95 6.22 -23.50
C ARG A 365 8.18 7.41 -24.06
N ALA A 366 8.20 8.56 -23.37
CA ALA A 366 7.56 9.77 -23.87
C ALA A 366 8.28 10.33 -25.11
N LEU A 367 9.61 10.36 -25.10
CA LEU A 367 10.42 10.76 -26.27
C LEU A 367 10.14 9.88 -27.48
N ARG A 368 10.03 8.56 -27.27
CA ARG A 368 9.68 7.63 -28.34
C ARG A 368 8.35 8.02 -29.00
N GLN A 369 7.29 8.18 -28.21
CA GLN A 369 5.97 8.56 -28.72
C GLN A 369 6.03 9.87 -29.51
N ARG A 370 6.76 10.86 -28.99
CA ARG A 370 6.93 12.15 -29.65
C ARG A 370 7.69 12.05 -30.97
N LEU A 371 8.77 11.26 -31.00
CA LEU A 371 9.58 11.05 -32.20
C LEU A 371 8.84 10.24 -33.26
N GLU A 372 7.93 9.33 -32.89
CA GLU A 372 7.06 8.62 -33.83
C GLU A 372 6.02 9.56 -34.48
N ILE A 373 5.46 10.49 -33.71
CA ILE A 373 4.39 11.40 -34.19
C ILE A 373 4.97 12.61 -34.94
N SER A 374 5.97 13.26 -34.37
CA SER A 374 6.54 14.51 -34.86
C SER A 374 8.03 14.59 -34.49
N PRO A 375 8.93 14.04 -35.32
CA PRO A 375 10.37 14.11 -35.08
C PRO A 375 10.81 15.57 -34.95
N SER A 376 11.28 15.96 -33.77
CA SER A 376 11.83 17.29 -33.52
C SER A 376 13.30 17.22 -33.14
N LYS A 377 14.06 18.24 -33.54
CA LYS A 377 15.48 18.35 -33.17
C LYS A 377 15.65 18.41 -31.66
N ASP A 378 14.75 19.11 -30.98
CA ASP A 378 14.77 19.27 -29.52
C ASP A 378 14.56 17.93 -28.80
N ALA A 379 13.63 17.09 -29.29
CA ALA A 379 13.41 15.75 -28.72
C ALA A 379 14.64 14.85 -28.91
N LEU A 380 15.32 14.92 -30.06
CA LEU A 380 16.56 14.20 -30.30
C LEU A 380 17.72 14.70 -29.41
N GLU A 381 17.79 16.01 -29.18
CA GLU A 381 18.78 16.60 -28.28
C GLU A 381 18.54 16.16 -26.84
N ILE A 382 17.30 16.19 -26.35
CA ILE A 382 16.93 15.67 -25.03
C ILE A 382 17.28 14.18 -24.92
N LEU A 383 16.97 13.36 -25.95
CA LEU A 383 17.31 11.95 -25.97
C LEU A 383 18.81 11.71 -25.86
N ALA A 384 19.62 12.47 -26.61
CA ALA A 384 21.07 12.37 -26.56
C ALA A 384 21.65 12.84 -25.21
N SER A 385 21.20 13.98 -24.68
CA SER A 385 21.65 14.53 -23.40
C SER A 385 21.27 13.63 -22.22
N SER A 386 20.05 13.07 -22.23
CA SER A 386 19.60 12.13 -21.20
C SER A 386 20.40 10.84 -21.24
N HIS A 387 20.72 10.28 -22.40
CA HIS A 387 21.60 9.12 -22.51
C HIS A 387 23.02 9.39 -22.00
N ALA A 388 23.60 10.55 -22.32
CA ALA A 388 24.90 10.95 -21.79
C ALA A 388 24.88 11.03 -20.25
N LEU A 389 23.79 11.54 -19.67
CA LEU A 389 23.60 11.57 -18.22
C LEU A 389 23.46 10.16 -17.64
N VAL A 390 22.73 9.24 -18.29
CA VAL A 390 22.67 7.83 -17.86
C VAL A 390 24.07 7.21 -17.84
N GLN A 391 24.89 7.45 -18.88
CA GLN A 391 26.27 6.96 -18.93
C GLN A 391 27.12 7.51 -17.77
N GLN A 392 26.96 8.80 -17.46
CA GLN A 392 27.65 9.43 -16.34
C GLN A 392 27.23 8.85 -14.98
N VAL A 393 25.92 8.62 -14.78
CA VAL A 393 25.36 8.07 -13.53
C VAL A 393 25.72 6.59 -13.34
N ALA A 394 25.73 5.81 -14.42
CA ALA A 394 26.10 4.40 -14.38
C ALA A 394 27.56 4.21 -13.94
N GLY A 395 28.48 5.06 -14.45
CA GLY A 395 29.92 4.88 -14.23
C GLY A 395 30.37 3.49 -14.72
N ASP A 396 30.91 2.69 -13.81
CA ASP A 396 31.33 1.30 -14.10
C ASP A 396 30.21 0.26 -13.91
N ARG A 397 29.01 0.68 -13.50
CA ARG A 397 27.87 -0.22 -13.26
C ARG A 397 27.21 -0.59 -14.58
N PRO A 398 26.70 -1.83 -14.71
CA PRO A 398 26.03 -2.26 -15.92
C PRO A 398 24.73 -1.46 -16.14
N PHE A 399 24.41 -1.23 -17.40
CA PHE A 399 23.18 -0.55 -17.77
C PHE A 399 21.94 -1.43 -17.50
N PRO A 400 20.91 -0.93 -16.78
CA PRO A 400 19.68 -1.67 -16.59
C PRO A 400 19.06 -2.03 -17.94
N TYR A 401 18.59 -3.26 -18.04
CA TYR A 401 18.01 -3.80 -19.27
C TYR A 401 16.80 -2.97 -19.75
N SER A 402 15.91 -2.60 -18.83
CA SER A 402 14.72 -1.77 -19.09
C SER A 402 15.09 -0.43 -19.72
N VAL A 403 16.14 0.22 -19.20
CA VAL A 403 16.62 1.53 -19.65
C VAL A 403 17.22 1.44 -21.05
N ARG A 404 18.03 0.41 -21.33
CA ARG A 404 18.56 0.13 -22.68
C ARG A 404 17.45 -0.09 -23.69
N GLN A 405 16.47 -0.93 -23.33
CA GLN A 405 15.33 -1.22 -24.16
C GLN A 405 14.53 0.04 -24.49
N SER A 406 14.20 0.83 -23.49
CA SER A 406 13.42 2.06 -23.66
C SER A 406 14.18 3.10 -24.49
N TYR A 407 15.48 3.29 -24.23
CA TYR A 407 16.33 4.20 -25.02
C TYR A 407 16.44 3.77 -26.48
N LEU A 408 16.74 2.48 -26.74
CA LEU A 408 16.87 1.98 -28.11
C LEU A 408 15.56 2.13 -28.89
N SER A 409 14.43 1.85 -28.23
CA SER A 409 13.11 2.04 -28.84
C SER A 409 12.87 3.51 -29.19
N ALA A 410 13.24 4.44 -28.31
CA ALA A 410 13.15 5.88 -28.58
C ALA A 410 14.08 6.35 -29.71
N LEU A 411 15.30 5.80 -29.77
CA LEU A 411 16.26 6.12 -30.82
C LEU A 411 15.78 5.62 -32.18
N LEU A 412 15.22 4.40 -32.24
CA LEU A 412 14.70 3.80 -33.47
C LEU A 412 13.37 4.42 -33.94
N ALA A 413 12.61 5.05 -33.05
CA ALA A 413 11.39 5.77 -33.40
C ALA A 413 11.63 6.95 -34.35
N SER A 414 12.80 7.59 -34.30
CA SER A 414 13.13 8.68 -35.22
C SER A 414 13.55 8.18 -36.60
N SER A 415 12.93 8.73 -37.64
CA SER A 415 13.31 8.47 -39.04
C SER A 415 14.70 9.01 -39.39
N SER A 416 15.21 9.98 -38.64
CA SER A 416 16.54 10.60 -38.86
C SER A 416 17.69 9.77 -38.29
N THR A 417 17.41 8.80 -37.43
CA THR A 417 18.43 7.93 -36.84
C THR A 417 19.04 7.04 -37.90
N GLY A 418 20.36 7.12 -38.05
CA GLY A 418 21.13 6.30 -38.97
C GLY A 418 21.69 5.03 -38.34
N LYS A 419 22.20 4.12 -39.17
CA LYS A 419 22.88 2.89 -38.75
C LYS A 419 24.01 3.17 -37.74
N HIS A 420 24.84 4.17 -38.03
CA HIS A 420 25.99 4.53 -37.20
C HIS A 420 25.55 4.94 -35.77
N ASP A 421 24.43 5.64 -35.61
CA ASP A 421 23.98 6.10 -34.29
C ASP A 421 23.64 4.91 -33.39
N VAL A 422 22.91 3.94 -33.97
CA VAL A 422 22.49 2.72 -33.28
C VAL A 422 23.70 1.83 -32.98
N GLU A 423 24.61 1.61 -33.94
CA GLU A 423 25.82 0.82 -33.72
C GLU A 423 26.73 1.44 -32.65
N ARG A 424 26.88 2.77 -32.64
CA ARG A 424 27.63 3.48 -31.59
C ARG A 424 27.00 3.24 -30.21
N THR A 425 25.68 3.35 -30.09
CA THR A 425 24.98 3.05 -28.83
C THR A 425 25.22 1.61 -28.38
N ILE A 426 25.04 0.63 -29.26
CA ILE A 426 25.22 -0.78 -28.93
C ILE A 426 26.66 -1.07 -28.52
N ALA A 427 27.65 -0.46 -29.17
CA ALA A 427 29.06 -0.58 -28.81
C ALA A 427 29.34 -0.07 -27.39
N THR A 428 28.61 0.93 -26.88
CA THR A 428 28.76 1.35 -25.48
C THR A 428 28.27 0.30 -24.48
N TRP A 429 27.46 -0.65 -24.92
CA TRP A 429 26.95 -1.76 -24.11
C TRP A 429 27.72 -3.06 -24.28
N SER A 430 28.75 -3.11 -25.14
CA SER A 430 29.45 -4.35 -25.51
C SER A 430 30.46 -4.84 -24.47
N LYS A 431 30.71 -4.09 -23.39
CA LYS A 431 31.53 -4.53 -22.23
C LYS A 431 30.77 -5.50 -21.30
N ASP A 432 29.52 -5.73 -21.62
CA ASP A 432 28.48 -6.17 -20.72
C ASP A 432 27.92 -7.48 -21.35
N THR A 433 28.23 -8.66 -20.81
CA THR A 433 27.62 -9.95 -21.24
C THR A 433 26.15 -9.99 -20.79
N PHE A 434 25.22 -9.56 -21.65
CA PHE A 434 23.79 -9.47 -21.29
C PHE A 434 22.86 -10.20 -22.27
N PRO A 435 21.65 -10.57 -21.80
CA PRO A 435 20.59 -11.12 -22.64
C PRO A 435 20.22 -10.17 -23.78
N LYS A 436 19.76 -10.76 -24.90
CA LYS A 436 19.29 -10.04 -26.09
C LYS A 436 18.24 -8.99 -25.73
N VAL A 437 18.33 -7.80 -26.31
CA VAL A 437 17.35 -6.72 -26.09
C VAL A 437 16.08 -7.04 -26.87
N LEU A 438 14.96 -7.06 -26.15
CA LEU A 438 13.63 -7.28 -26.70
C LEU A 438 13.10 -5.97 -27.29
N LEU A 439 12.75 -5.98 -28.56
CA LEU A 439 12.14 -4.86 -29.26
C LEU A 439 10.72 -5.23 -29.69
N ASP A 440 9.84 -4.24 -29.82
CA ASP A 440 8.57 -4.48 -30.53
C ASP A 440 8.79 -4.64 -32.03
N ASP A 441 7.76 -5.12 -32.72
CA ASP A 441 7.80 -5.41 -34.16
C ASP A 441 8.20 -4.19 -35.00
N HIS A 442 7.72 -2.99 -34.64
CA HIS A 442 8.06 -1.76 -35.36
C HIS A 442 9.55 -1.41 -35.23
N SER A 443 10.07 -1.39 -34.00
CA SER A 443 11.47 -1.07 -33.70
C SER A 443 12.40 -2.12 -34.30
N TYR A 444 12.00 -3.40 -34.27
CA TYR A 444 12.78 -4.48 -34.86
C TYR A 444 12.84 -4.39 -36.39
N LYS A 445 11.72 -4.13 -37.06
CA LYS A 445 11.69 -3.87 -38.51
C LYS A 445 12.56 -2.66 -38.88
N ARG A 446 12.52 -1.59 -38.09
CA ARG A 446 13.39 -0.44 -38.30
C ARG A 446 14.86 -0.80 -38.20
N LEU A 447 15.24 -1.63 -37.22
CA LEU A 447 16.60 -2.12 -37.05
C LEU A 447 17.06 -2.98 -38.25
N GLN A 448 16.17 -3.83 -38.78
CA GLN A 448 16.42 -4.60 -40.00
C GLN A 448 16.63 -3.69 -41.22
N ASN A 449 15.80 -2.65 -41.38
CA ASN A 449 15.94 -1.68 -42.47
C ASN A 449 17.23 -0.86 -42.42
N LEU A 450 17.92 -0.83 -41.26
CA LEU A 450 19.22 -0.19 -41.08
C LEU A 450 20.39 -1.16 -41.29
N ASP A 451 20.15 -2.40 -41.75
CA ASP A 451 21.15 -3.45 -41.96
C ASP A 451 22.02 -3.72 -40.71
N ILE A 452 21.41 -3.73 -39.52
CA ILE A 452 22.08 -4.04 -38.25
C ILE A 452 21.85 -5.51 -37.91
N GLU A 453 22.93 -6.23 -37.56
CA GLU A 453 22.83 -7.66 -37.25
C GLU A 453 21.94 -7.94 -36.02
N ALA A 454 20.89 -8.75 -36.21
CA ALA A 454 19.94 -9.12 -35.16
C ALA A 454 20.49 -10.07 -34.08
N LYS A 455 21.80 -10.40 -34.08
CA LYS A 455 22.39 -11.38 -33.16
C LYS A 455 22.18 -11.00 -31.68
N ASN A 456 22.06 -9.71 -31.39
CA ASN A 456 21.86 -9.16 -30.04
C ASN A 456 20.40 -8.78 -29.72
N PHE A 457 19.44 -9.07 -30.61
CA PHE A 457 18.05 -8.60 -30.50
C PHE A 457 17.04 -9.73 -30.67
N CYS A 458 15.88 -9.60 -30.00
CA CYS A 458 14.73 -10.48 -30.16
C CYS A 458 13.45 -9.63 -30.26
N VAL A 459 12.41 -10.16 -30.90
CA VAL A 459 11.09 -9.53 -30.96
C VAL A 459 10.25 -9.96 -29.76
N VAL A 460 9.51 -9.03 -29.16
CA VAL A 460 8.39 -9.36 -28.25
C VAL A 460 7.23 -9.86 -29.11
N LEU A 461 6.94 -11.16 -29.05
CA LEU A 461 5.80 -11.77 -29.75
C LEU A 461 4.46 -11.35 -29.15
#